data_AF-A0A6A6CDL0-F1
#
_entry.id   AF-A0A6A6CDL0-F1
#
_cell.length_a   1.000
_cell.length_b   1.000
_cell.length_c   1.000
_cell.angle_alpha   90.00
_cell.angle_beta   90.00
_cell.angle_gamma   90.00
#
_symmetry.space_group_name_H-M   'P 1'
#
loop_
_entity.id
_entity.type
_entity.pdbx_description
1 polymer ?
#
loop_
_entity_poly.entity_id
_entity_poly.type
_entity_poly.pdbx_seq_one_letter_code
_entity_poly.pdbx_strand_id
1 'polypeptide(L)'
;MKSIQTLLPTFVASIATTFAYSPLLLPSLTTHQPNGNPAGQVNYYRIAFTVTSSSNNGTTSSGYCNRSWGDNSWLQPEAYSVNVPTGDWIICDSSEDNLGDKSSDFQFQLFPYFSIGNFSLAVKETLGDGSSLQGLTHITNQTDSYTCEINPREVLYQQHPQGDCSIPEGKGPFEVSVSLM
;
A
#
# COMPACT_ATOMS: atom_id res chain seq x y z
N MET A 1 66.84 -31.68 5.44
CA MET A 1 65.83 -30.67 5.82
C MET A 1 64.55 -30.99 5.05
N LYS A 2 63.49 -31.44 5.73
CA LYS A 2 62.22 -31.84 5.10
C LYS A 2 61.35 -30.59 4.93
N SER A 3 60.97 -30.31 3.69
CA SER A 3 60.08 -29.20 3.34
C SER A 3 58.63 -29.58 3.66
N ILE A 4 57.96 -28.80 4.51
CA ILE A 4 56.55 -28.98 4.87
C ILE A 4 55.74 -28.09 3.91
N GLN A 5 55.00 -28.70 2.99
CA GLN A 5 54.03 -28.01 2.15
C GLN A 5 52.75 -27.76 2.94
N THR A 6 52.47 -26.50 3.26
CA THR A 6 51.23 -26.05 3.87
C THR A 6 50.17 -25.91 2.78
N LEU A 7 49.15 -26.78 2.80
CA LEU A 7 47.95 -26.65 1.95
C LEU A 7 47.02 -25.59 2.57
N LEU A 8 46.79 -24.50 1.84
CA LEU A 8 45.74 -23.51 2.16
C LEU A 8 44.39 -24.01 1.63
N PRO A 9 43.32 -24.00 2.43
CA PRO A 9 41.98 -24.35 1.96
C PRO A 9 41.41 -23.19 1.13
N THR A 10 41.07 -23.47 -0.12
CA THR A 10 40.35 -22.54 -1.00
C THR A 10 38.89 -22.43 -0.51
N PHE A 11 38.55 -21.32 0.13
CA PHE A 11 37.17 -20.97 0.44
C PHE A 11 36.46 -20.59 -0.87
N VAL A 12 35.60 -21.47 -1.39
CA VAL A 12 34.66 -21.12 -2.45
C VAL A 12 33.55 -20.31 -1.80
N ALA A 13 33.61 -18.98 -1.94
CA ALA A 13 32.53 -18.10 -1.55
C ALA A 13 31.37 -18.28 -2.54
N SER A 14 30.32 -18.97 -2.11
CA SER A 14 29.06 -19.05 -2.84
C SER A 14 28.43 -17.66 -2.89
N ILE A 15 28.50 -16.99 -4.06
CA ILE A 15 27.78 -15.74 -4.30
C ILE A 15 26.30 -16.12 -4.36
N ALA A 16 25.56 -15.86 -3.28
CA ALA A 16 24.11 -15.94 -3.31
C ALA A 16 23.60 -14.86 -4.27
N THR A 17 23.24 -15.24 -5.49
CA THR A 17 22.47 -14.37 -6.39
C THR A 17 21.07 -14.24 -5.82
N THR A 18 20.86 -13.21 -5.00
CA THR A 18 19.51 -12.74 -4.67
C THR A 18 18.89 -12.22 -5.97
N PHE A 19 17.93 -12.94 -6.54
CA PHE A 19 17.09 -12.38 -7.59
C PHE A 19 16.26 -11.26 -6.95
N ALA A 20 16.59 -10.01 -7.28
CA ALA A 20 15.78 -8.87 -6.86
C ALA A 20 14.57 -8.79 -7.80
N TYR A 21 13.38 -8.96 -7.24
CA TYR A 21 12.12 -8.74 -7.96
C TYR A 21 11.92 -7.25 -8.17
N SER A 22 11.32 -6.89 -9.32
CA SER A 22 10.90 -5.51 -9.56
C SER A 22 9.88 -5.08 -8.49
N PRO A 23 9.96 -3.83 -7.99
CA PRO A 23 8.96 -3.33 -7.06
C PRO A 23 7.58 -3.25 -7.73
N LEU A 24 6.53 -3.36 -6.92
CA LEU A 24 5.20 -2.96 -7.34
C LEU A 24 5.12 -1.44 -7.33
N LEU A 25 4.56 -0.85 -8.39
CA LEU A 25 4.46 0.59 -8.53
C LEU A 25 3.03 1.04 -8.32
N LEU A 26 2.84 2.08 -7.51
CA LEU A 26 1.56 2.75 -7.29
C LEU A 26 1.59 4.12 -7.99
N PRO A 27 1.26 4.21 -9.30
CA PRO A 27 1.32 5.47 -10.04
C PRO A 27 0.26 6.47 -9.62
N SER A 28 -0.83 6.00 -9.04
CA SER A 28 -1.87 6.81 -8.42
C SER A 28 -2.16 6.25 -7.05
N LEU A 29 -2.42 7.12 -6.08
CA LEU A 29 -2.91 6.74 -4.77
C LEU A 29 -3.66 7.93 -4.22
N THR A 30 -4.89 7.70 -3.80
CA THR A 30 -5.78 8.69 -3.22
C THR A 30 -6.36 8.13 -1.94
N THR A 31 -6.50 8.98 -0.94
CA THR A 31 -7.22 8.64 0.29
C THR A 31 -8.10 9.79 0.73
N HIS A 32 -9.21 9.45 1.35
CA HIS A 32 -10.11 10.40 1.97
C HIS A 32 -10.28 10.04 3.45
N GLN A 33 -10.17 11.04 4.32
CA GLN A 33 -10.58 10.96 5.71
C GLN A 33 -11.73 11.94 5.94
N PRO A 34 -12.88 11.48 6.45
CA PRO A 34 -14.02 12.35 6.70
C PRO A 34 -13.77 13.25 7.92
N ASN A 35 -14.62 14.26 8.09
CA ASN A 35 -14.69 15.04 9.32
C ASN A 35 -15.74 14.38 10.22
N GLY A 36 -15.32 13.67 11.27
CA GLY A 36 -16.22 13.03 12.25
C GLY A 36 -17.53 13.80 12.44
N ASN A 37 -18.68 13.27 11.99
CA ASN A 37 -19.90 14.08 11.86
C ASN A 37 -20.92 13.80 12.95
N PRO A 38 -21.31 14.80 13.76
CA PRO A 38 -22.43 14.66 14.72
C PRO A 38 -23.83 14.69 14.07
N ALA A 39 -23.96 15.09 12.80
CA ALA A 39 -25.22 15.29 12.09
C ALA A 39 -25.58 14.20 11.05
N GLY A 40 -24.84 13.08 11.01
CA GLY A 40 -25.26 11.89 10.25
C GLY A 40 -25.24 12.00 8.72
N GLN A 41 -24.46 12.90 8.13
CA GLN A 41 -24.20 12.87 6.68
C GLN A 41 -23.25 11.71 6.32
N VAL A 42 -23.21 11.34 5.04
CA VAL A 42 -22.36 10.25 4.52
C VAL A 42 -20.88 10.61 4.72
N ASN A 43 -20.31 10.08 5.79
CA ASN A 43 -18.89 10.14 6.12
C ASN A 43 -18.29 8.76 5.97
N TYR A 44 -17.25 8.64 5.14
CA TYR A 44 -16.55 7.38 4.96
C TYR A 44 -15.07 7.65 4.79
N TYR A 45 -14.24 6.73 5.26
CA TYR A 45 -12.85 6.65 4.83
C TYR A 45 -12.80 6.02 3.44
N ARG A 46 -11.82 6.41 2.63
CA ARG A 46 -11.56 5.78 1.33
C ARG A 46 -10.06 5.66 1.10
N ILE A 47 -9.70 4.58 0.41
CA ILE A 47 -8.43 4.44 -0.31
C ILE A 47 -8.73 3.98 -1.73
N ALA A 48 -8.04 4.54 -2.71
CA ALA A 48 -8.07 4.08 -4.09
C ALA A 48 -6.72 4.31 -4.77
N PHE A 49 -6.20 3.31 -5.47
CA PHE A 49 -4.92 3.37 -6.17
C PHE A 49 -4.88 2.38 -7.33
N THR A 50 -4.13 2.76 -8.36
CA THR A 50 -3.69 1.80 -9.37
C THR A 50 -2.42 1.14 -8.88
N VAL A 51 -2.28 -0.16 -9.12
CA VAL A 51 -1.04 -0.90 -8.96
C VAL A 51 -0.59 -1.41 -10.32
N THR A 52 0.71 -1.32 -10.58
CA THR A 52 1.32 -1.91 -11.77
C THR A 52 2.53 -2.74 -11.37
N SER A 53 2.67 -3.88 -12.01
CA SER A 53 3.84 -4.76 -11.89
C SER A 53 4.49 -4.89 -13.26
N SER A 54 5.82 -4.85 -13.27
CA SER A 54 6.59 -5.32 -14.41
C SER A 54 6.97 -6.76 -14.13
N SER A 55 6.24 -7.71 -14.74
CA SER A 55 6.53 -9.13 -14.56
C SER A 55 7.98 -9.46 -14.92
N ASN A 56 8.51 -10.53 -14.35
CA ASN A 56 9.86 -11.07 -14.65
C ASN A 56 10.09 -11.50 -16.12
N ASN A 57 9.17 -11.23 -17.05
CA ASN A 57 9.29 -11.52 -18.48
C ASN A 57 8.91 -10.33 -19.40
N GLY A 58 8.82 -9.11 -18.86
CA GLY A 58 8.62 -7.89 -19.66
C GLY A 58 7.17 -7.52 -19.97
N THR A 59 6.19 -8.32 -19.52
CA THR A 59 4.77 -7.95 -19.60
C THR A 59 4.38 -7.10 -18.40
N THR A 60 3.77 -5.95 -18.63
CA THR A 60 3.20 -5.12 -17.57
C THR A 60 1.81 -5.63 -17.20
N SER A 61 1.56 -5.85 -15.91
CA SER A 61 0.24 -6.12 -15.35
C SER A 61 -0.24 -4.91 -14.54
N SER A 62 -1.55 -4.70 -14.46
CA SER A 62 -2.14 -3.61 -13.69
C SER A 62 -3.47 -4.01 -13.05
N GLY A 63 -3.80 -3.39 -11.92
CA GLY A 63 -5.11 -3.50 -11.27
C GLY A 63 -5.50 -2.20 -10.58
N TYR A 64 -6.79 -2.05 -10.27
CA TYR A 64 -7.33 -0.90 -9.56
C TYR A 64 -7.86 -1.30 -8.20
N CYS A 65 -7.17 -0.88 -7.14
CA CYS A 65 -7.50 -1.23 -5.77
C CYS A 65 -8.31 -0.11 -5.14
N ASN A 66 -9.51 -0.39 -4.65
CA ASN A 66 -10.31 0.59 -3.92
C ASN A 66 -11.09 -0.04 -2.78
N ARG A 67 -11.31 0.74 -1.72
CA ARG A 67 -12.20 0.39 -0.61
C ARG A 67 -12.67 1.65 0.09
N SER A 68 -13.92 1.62 0.55
CA SER A 68 -14.48 2.59 1.48
C SER A 68 -15.13 1.90 2.67
N TRP A 69 -15.11 2.56 3.82
CA TRP A 69 -15.77 2.07 5.04
C TRP A 69 -16.26 3.26 5.88
N GLY A 70 -17.19 2.98 6.79
CA GLY A 70 -17.81 4.01 7.61
C GLY A 70 -16.80 4.72 8.51
N ASP A 71 -17.13 5.96 8.83
CA ASP A 71 -16.41 6.77 9.82
C ASP A 71 -16.39 6.12 11.21
N ASN A 72 -15.63 6.73 12.11
CA ASN A 72 -15.71 6.41 13.53
C ASN A 72 -17.09 6.80 14.08
N SER A 73 -17.53 6.10 15.12
CA SER A 73 -18.75 6.50 15.83
C SER A 73 -18.50 7.76 16.66
N TRP A 74 -19.56 8.48 17.05
CA TRP A 74 -19.46 9.63 17.98
C TRP A 74 -18.86 9.28 19.36
N LEU A 75 -18.74 7.99 19.69
CA LEU A 75 -18.07 7.47 20.89
C LEU A 75 -16.57 7.25 20.70
N GLN A 76 -16.08 7.39 19.47
CA GLN A 76 -14.72 7.12 19.01
C GLN A 76 -14.17 8.38 18.32
N PRO A 77 -13.71 9.39 19.10
CA PRO A 77 -13.28 10.68 18.57
C PRO A 77 -11.87 10.64 17.96
N GLU A 78 -11.30 9.46 17.74
CA GLU A 78 -9.95 9.31 17.23
C GLU A 78 -9.79 9.93 15.83
N ALA A 79 -8.64 10.57 15.58
CA ALA A 79 -8.32 11.17 14.29
C ALA A 79 -7.84 10.16 13.22
N TYR A 80 -8.04 8.87 13.49
CA TYR A 80 -7.74 7.74 12.62
C TYR A 80 -8.93 6.79 12.63
N SER A 81 -9.09 6.01 11.57
CA SER A 81 -10.16 5.01 11.55
C SER A 81 -9.87 3.87 12.52
N VAL A 82 -10.82 3.56 13.40
CA VAL A 82 -10.84 2.31 14.19
C VAL A 82 -11.57 1.17 13.48
N ASN A 83 -12.36 1.49 12.45
CA ASN A 83 -13.17 0.55 11.68
C ASN A 83 -12.49 0.12 10.36
N VAL A 84 -11.17 0.24 10.28
CA VAL A 84 -10.41 -0.17 9.10
C VAL A 84 -10.68 -1.67 8.85
N PRO A 85 -10.87 -2.13 7.60
CA PRO A 85 -10.99 -3.56 7.28
C PRO A 85 -9.62 -4.24 7.40
N THR A 86 -9.10 -4.34 8.61
CA THR A 86 -7.76 -4.87 8.92
C THR A 86 -7.74 -6.38 8.89
N GLY A 87 -6.61 -6.95 8.46
CA GLY A 87 -6.41 -8.40 8.52
C GLY A 87 -6.93 -9.17 7.31
N ASP A 88 -7.71 -8.52 6.44
CA ASP A 88 -8.24 -9.14 5.22
C ASP A 88 -7.45 -8.70 3.97
N TRP A 89 -7.19 -9.66 3.08
CA TRP A 89 -6.74 -9.37 1.73
C TRP A 89 -7.94 -8.99 0.85
N ILE A 90 -7.92 -7.79 0.32
CA ILE A 90 -8.97 -7.23 -0.54
C ILE A 90 -8.52 -7.35 -1.99
N ILE A 91 -9.30 -8.06 -2.79
CA ILE A 91 -9.04 -8.22 -4.23
C ILE A 91 -9.31 -6.89 -4.95
N CYS A 92 -8.33 -6.46 -5.75
CA CYS A 92 -8.44 -5.28 -6.59
C CYS A 92 -9.38 -5.56 -7.78
N ASP A 93 -9.93 -4.50 -8.36
CA ASP A 93 -10.65 -4.60 -9.61
C ASP A 93 -9.68 -4.76 -10.78
N SER A 94 -10.11 -5.37 -11.88
CA SER A 94 -9.30 -5.54 -13.08
C SER A 94 -8.84 -4.19 -13.66
N SER A 95 -9.66 -3.15 -13.51
CA SER A 95 -9.37 -1.78 -13.96
C SER A 95 -10.32 -0.77 -13.29
N GLU A 96 -9.96 0.53 -13.36
CA GLU A 96 -10.80 1.61 -12.83
C GLU A 96 -12.15 1.73 -13.57
N ASP A 97 -12.18 1.40 -14.86
CA ASP A 97 -13.40 1.42 -15.68
C ASP A 97 -14.36 0.26 -15.40
N ASN A 98 -13.90 -0.79 -14.69
CA ASN A 98 -14.66 -2.01 -14.42
C ASN A 98 -14.78 -2.30 -12.91
N LEU A 99 -15.28 -1.33 -12.15
CA LEU A 99 -15.50 -1.49 -10.70
C LEU A 99 -16.40 -2.69 -10.40
N GLY A 100 -15.93 -3.59 -9.52
CA GLY A 100 -16.62 -4.82 -9.14
C GLY A 100 -16.08 -6.08 -9.84
N ASP A 101 -15.28 -5.95 -10.89
CA ASP A 101 -14.60 -7.07 -11.53
C ASP A 101 -13.38 -7.54 -10.72
N LYS A 102 -13.58 -8.51 -9.83
CA LYS A 102 -12.55 -9.07 -8.94
C LYS A 102 -11.67 -10.14 -9.59
N SER A 103 -11.43 -10.04 -10.91
CA SER A 103 -10.52 -10.94 -11.64
C SER A 103 -9.04 -10.52 -11.61
N SER A 104 -8.70 -9.41 -10.94
CA SER A 104 -7.32 -8.94 -10.81
C SER A 104 -6.42 -9.92 -10.05
N ASP A 105 -5.17 -10.05 -10.50
CA ASP A 105 -4.12 -10.77 -9.78
C ASP A 105 -3.64 -10.01 -8.52
N PHE A 106 -4.04 -8.74 -8.39
CA PHE A 106 -3.61 -7.87 -7.30
C PHE A 106 -4.58 -7.90 -6.12
N GLN A 107 -3.98 -7.89 -4.93
CA GLN A 107 -4.67 -7.77 -3.66
C GLN A 107 -3.95 -6.75 -2.78
N PHE A 108 -4.69 -6.15 -1.85
CA PHE A 108 -4.11 -5.27 -0.86
C PHE A 108 -4.67 -5.51 0.53
N GLN A 109 -3.93 -5.09 1.54
CA GLN A 109 -4.34 -5.20 2.93
C GLN A 109 -4.01 -3.90 3.66
N LEU A 110 -4.97 -3.45 4.47
CA LEU A 110 -4.83 -2.29 5.33
C LEU A 110 -4.54 -2.73 6.77
N PHE A 111 -3.85 -1.86 7.49
CA PHE A 111 -3.47 -2.08 8.89
C PHE A 111 -4.24 -1.11 9.80
N PRO A 112 -4.38 -1.45 11.11
CA PRO A 112 -5.04 -0.58 12.07
C PRO A 112 -4.44 0.84 12.11
N TYR A 113 -5.22 1.80 12.62
CA TYR A 113 -4.83 3.20 12.80
C TYR A 113 -4.59 3.98 11.50
N PHE A 114 -5.34 3.63 10.45
CA PHE A 114 -5.33 4.37 9.19
C PHE A 114 -5.72 5.83 9.41
N SER A 115 -4.79 6.74 9.15
CA SER A 115 -5.04 8.18 9.18
C SER A 115 -4.61 8.82 7.86
N ILE A 116 -5.23 9.95 7.56
CA ILE A 116 -4.86 10.75 6.40
C ILE A 116 -3.37 11.11 6.44
N GLY A 117 -2.63 10.70 5.41
CA GLY A 117 -1.20 10.97 5.37
C GLY A 117 -0.36 10.18 6.37
N ASN A 118 -0.87 9.10 6.96
CA ASN A 118 -0.08 8.17 7.76
C ASN A 118 -0.79 6.81 7.91
N PHE A 119 -0.37 5.82 7.12
CA PHE A 119 -0.90 4.46 7.17
C PHE A 119 0.07 3.44 6.57
N SER A 120 -0.10 2.17 6.92
CA SER A 120 0.61 1.06 6.29
C SER A 120 -0.28 0.36 5.28
N LEU A 121 0.33 -0.05 4.16
CA LEU A 121 -0.31 -0.73 3.05
C LEU A 121 0.54 -1.92 2.64
N ALA A 122 -0.06 -3.12 2.64
CA ALA A 122 0.53 -4.26 1.97
C ALA A 122 -0.13 -4.46 0.62
N VAL A 123 0.67 -4.79 -0.39
CA VAL A 123 0.22 -5.07 -1.75
C VAL A 123 0.82 -6.41 -2.17
N LYS A 124 0.02 -7.22 -2.84
CA LYS A 124 0.38 -8.56 -3.29
C LYS A 124 -0.06 -8.76 -4.73
N GLU A 125 0.77 -9.41 -5.52
CA GLU A 125 0.47 -9.91 -6.85
C GLU A 125 0.54 -11.44 -6.82
N THR A 126 -0.52 -12.11 -7.29
CA THR A 126 -0.51 -13.57 -7.45
C THR A 126 0.10 -13.92 -8.79
N LEU A 127 1.11 -14.79 -8.77
CA LEU A 127 1.75 -15.28 -9.98
C LEU A 127 1.01 -16.54 -10.46
N GLY A 128 0.87 -16.70 -11.78
CA GLY A 128 0.09 -17.78 -12.39
C GLY A 128 0.58 -19.21 -12.09
N ASP A 129 1.75 -19.36 -11.44
CA ASP A 129 2.30 -20.63 -10.95
C ASP A 129 1.91 -20.95 -9.49
N GLY A 130 1.08 -20.10 -8.87
CA GLY A 130 0.64 -20.23 -7.48
C GLY A 130 1.56 -19.57 -6.46
N SER A 131 2.70 -18.99 -6.88
CA SER A 131 3.53 -18.15 -6.02
C SER A 131 2.99 -16.71 -5.95
N SER A 132 3.52 -15.87 -5.06
CA SER A 132 3.12 -14.46 -5.00
C SER A 132 4.27 -13.53 -4.66
N LEU A 133 4.19 -12.30 -5.19
CA LEU A 133 5.05 -11.20 -4.77
C LEU A 133 4.28 -10.35 -3.79
N GLN A 134 4.88 -10.03 -2.65
CA GLN A 134 4.26 -9.18 -1.65
C GLN A 134 5.26 -8.16 -1.11
N GLY A 135 4.77 -6.95 -0.86
CA GLY A 135 5.49 -5.94 -0.11
C GLY A 135 4.60 -5.20 0.88
N LEU A 136 5.24 -4.61 1.88
CA LEU A 136 4.62 -3.75 2.89
C LEU A 136 5.33 -2.40 2.85
N THR A 137 4.55 -1.33 2.73
CA THR A 137 5.07 0.04 2.78
C THR A 137 4.33 0.87 3.81
N HIS A 138 5.04 1.80 4.43
CA HIS A 138 4.47 2.81 5.31
C HIS A 138 4.44 4.14 4.55
N ILE A 139 3.25 4.69 4.38
CA ILE A 139 3.00 5.88 3.57
C ILE A 139 2.68 7.02 4.52
N THR A 140 3.41 8.13 4.36
CA THR A 140 3.18 9.36 5.12
C THR A 140 3.03 10.58 4.21
N ASN A 141 2.43 11.66 4.71
CA ASN A 141 2.40 12.96 4.03
C ASN A 141 3.77 13.65 3.98
N GLN A 142 4.79 13.05 4.57
CA GLN A 142 6.19 13.49 4.48
C GLN A 142 6.94 12.79 3.32
N THR A 143 6.30 11.80 2.68
CA THR A 143 6.89 11.14 1.52
C THR A 143 6.67 12.01 0.28
N ASP A 144 7.74 12.31 -0.46
CA ASP A 144 7.78 13.33 -1.54
C ASP A 144 6.71 13.18 -2.64
N SER A 145 6.14 11.98 -2.76
CA SER A 145 5.14 11.62 -3.76
C SER A 145 3.70 11.78 -3.26
N TYR A 146 3.43 12.06 -1.98
CA TYR A 146 2.09 11.99 -1.41
C TYR A 146 1.73 13.24 -0.60
N THR A 147 0.81 14.04 -1.13
CA THR A 147 0.43 15.35 -0.59
C THR A 147 -0.99 15.29 -0.04
N CYS A 148 -1.24 16.01 1.06
CA CYS A 148 -2.53 16.03 1.73
C CYS A 148 -3.07 17.45 1.86
N GLU A 149 -4.31 17.65 1.45
CA GLU A 149 -5.11 18.84 1.72
C GLU A 149 -5.94 18.58 2.97
N ILE A 150 -5.36 18.90 4.13
CA ILE A 150 -6.02 18.72 5.43
C ILE A 150 -6.74 20.03 5.76
N ASN A 151 -8.04 19.93 6.05
CA ASN A 151 -8.79 21.03 6.64
C ASN A 151 -8.76 20.89 8.16
N PRO A 152 -7.96 21.72 8.88
CA PRO A 152 -7.79 21.59 10.32
C PRO A 152 -8.94 22.21 11.12
N ARG A 153 -9.97 22.80 10.47
CA ARG A 153 -11.06 23.44 11.21
C ARG A 153 -12.03 22.41 11.78
N GLU A 154 -11.86 22.16 13.06
CA GLU A 154 -12.83 21.47 13.92
C GLU A 154 -13.95 22.45 14.26
N VAL A 155 -15.19 22.15 13.85
CA VAL A 155 -16.35 23.02 14.15
C VAL A 155 -16.89 22.70 15.56
N LEU A 156 -16.62 21.51 16.10
CA LEU A 156 -17.11 21.01 17.40
C LEU A 156 -16.11 20.04 18.05
N TYR A 157 -16.18 19.88 19.38
CA TYR A 157 -15.31 19.02 20.23
C TYR A 157 -15.30 17.51 19.89
N GLN A 158 -16.05 17.07 18.88
CA GLN A 158 -16.22 15.65 18.49
C GLN A 158 -15.84 15.41 17.02
N GLN A 159 -15.22 16.40 16.39
CA GLN A 159 -14.78 16.38 15.01
C GLN A 159 -13.28 16.17 14.96
N HIS A 160 -12.83 15.26 14.10
CA HIS A 160 -11.42 15.14 13.75
C HIS A 160 -11.12 15.83 12.42
N PRO A 161 -9.85 16.15 12.13
CA PRO A 161 -9.47 16.70 10.84
C PRO A 161 -9.97 15.83 9.68
N GLN A 162 -10.44 16.49 8.64
CA GLN A 162 -10.74 15.87 7.35
C GLN A 162 -9.68 16.23 6.33
N GLY A 163 -9.60 15.43 5.30
CA GLY A 163 -8.92 15.86 4.10
C GLY A 163 -8.88 14.78 3.04
N ASP A 164 -8.19 15.15 1.98
CA ASP A 164 -7.87 14.28 0.87
C ASP A 164 -6.36 14.28 0.68
N CYS A 165 -5.80 13.10 0.45
CA CYS A 165 -4.42 13.00 -0.02
C CYS A 165 -4.39 12.35 -1.39
N SER A 166 -3.42 12.74 -2.19
CA SER A 166 -3.15 12.13 -3.47
C SER A 166 -1.66 12.11 -3.79
N ILE A 167 -1.28 11.26 -4.73
CA ILE A 167 -0.04 11.45 -5.49
C ILE A 167 -0.31 12.56 -6.53
N PRO A 168 0.35 13.72 -6.46
CA PRO A 168 0.14 14.80 -7.43
C PRO A 168 0.52 14.39 -8.85
N GLU A 169 -0.16 14.96 -9.84
CA GLU A 169 0.21 14.77 -11.25
C GLU A 169 1.68 15.14 -11.50
N GLY A 170 2.38 14.31 -12.28
CA GLY A 170 3.79 14.50 -12.62
C GLY A 170 4.78 14.07 -11.53
N LYS A 171 4.32 13.56 -10.39
CA LYS A 171 5.17 12.84 -9.42
C LYS A 171 5.38 11.39 -9.84
N GLY A 172 6.53 10.83 -9.45
CA GLY A 172 6.82 9.41 -9.69
C GLY A 172 5.91 8.50 -8.86
N PRO A 173 5.76 7.23 -9.28
CA PRO A 173 4.95 6.26 -8.55
C PRO A 173 5.52 6.00 -7.16
N PHE A 174 4.66 5.57 -6.24
CA PHE A 174 5.10 5.00 -4.98
C PHE A 174 5.64 3.58 -5.23
N GLU A 175 6.87 3.29 -4.79
CA GLU A 175 7.47 1.97 -4.94
C GLU A 175 7.22 1.11 -3.70
N VAL A 176 6.69 -0.09 -3.91
CA VAL A 176 6.54 -1.10 -2.88
C VAL A 176 7.57 -2.19 -3.15
N SER A 177 8.63 -2.22 -2.35
CA SER A 177 9.64 -3.28 -2.42
C SER A 177 9.00 -4.62 -2.06
N VAL A 178 9.23 -5.64 -2.88
CA VAL A 178 8.59 -6.95 -2.74
C VAL A 178 9.57 -8.07 -2.47
N SER A 179 9.04 -9.16 -1.91
CA SER A 179 9.71 -10.44 -1.76
C SER A 179 8.77 -11.55 -2.24
N LEU A 180 9.35 -12.66 -2.71
CA LEU A 180 8.59 -13.86 -3.05
C LEU A 180 8.08 -14.53 -1.75
N MET A 181 6.82 -14.93 -1.76
CA MET A 181 6.14 -15.66 -0.69
C MET A 181 5.77 -17.08 -1.16
#